data_AF-A0A142ERC1-F1
#
_entry.id   AF-A0A142ERC1-F1
#
_cell.length_a   1.000
_cell.length_b   1.000
_cell.length_c   1.000
_cell.angle_alpha   90.00
_cell.angle_beta   90.00
_cell.angle_gamma   90.00
#
_symmetry.space_group_name_H-M   'P 1'
#
loop_
_entity.id
_entity.type
_entity.pdbx_description
1 polymer ?
#
loop_
_entity_poly.entity_id
_entity_poly.type
_entity_poly.pdbx_seq_one_letter_code
_entity_poly.pdbx_strand_id
1 'polypeptide(L)'
;MRQLTQSEFKEVQRVIFHKEISSAEVLSEIYDHYVSHLQEFPEEKFSLQLLELEQKFTFAYCHALQAKFNKSMREDISKTQWLVLRKYFCTSRWIYAAGILALLFYIANQTQSEKEVGILILSPLILLTIVWFAFNWRVAKKIKPIKRTFKGMAIPIYSSTATPFSERIYLPVLLGQVLIYFPRLFDFGIDFNPILPGVAAVITAVLTLYLLSLLEVWKIKSKTALL
;
A
#
# COMPACT_ATOMS: atom_id res chain seq x y z
N MET A 1 29.70 -5.94 21.52
CA MET A 1 29.04 -4.64 21.24
C MET A 1 28.71 -3.98 22.56
N ARG A 2 29.13 -2.73 22.73
CA ARG A 2 28.79 -1.90 23.91
C ARG A 2 27.29 -1.57 23.86
N GLN A 3 26.65 -1.33 25.00
CA GLN A 3 25.30 -0.76 25.01
C GLN A 3 25.38 0.77 25.10
N LEU A 4 24.64 1.47 24.23
CA LEU A 4 24.56 2.92 24.29
C LEU A 4 23.80 3.35 25.55
N THR A 5 24.26 4.44 26.15
CA THR A 5 23.60 5.11 27.26
C THR A 5 22.31 5.80 26.80
N GLN A 6 21.42 6.12 27.74
CA GLN A 6 20.16 6.81 27.42
C GLN A 6 20.37 8.21 26.83
N SER A 7 21.45 8.89 27.21
CA SER A 7 21.86 10.18 26.63
C SER A 7 22.26 10.03 25.17
N GLU A 8 23.12 9.05 24.85
CA GLU A 8 23.56 8.75 23.49
C GLU A 8 22.38 8.37 22.58
N PHE A 9 21.45 7.55 23.08
CA PHE A 9 20.23 7.21 22.32
C PHE A 9 19.39 8.45 21.98
N LYS A 10 19.21 9.37 22.93
CA LYS A 10 18.49 10.63 22.69
C LYS A 10 19.21 11.52 21.68
N GLU A 11 20.53 11.52 21.69
CA GLU A 11 21.33 12.29 20.75
C GLU A 11 21.23 11.72 19.33
N VAL A 12 21.34 10.40 19.17
CA VAL A 12 21.09 9.70 17.90
C VAL A 12 19.69 10.02 17.37
N GLN A 13 18.67 9.91 18.22
CA GLN A 13 17.29 10.24 17.87
C GLN A 13 17.15 11.69 17.41
N ARG A 14 17.82 12.63 18.08
CA ARG A 14 17.83 14.04 17.72
C ARG A 14 18.52 14.26 16.37
N VAL A 15 19.68 13.67 16.11
CA VAL A 15 20.40 13.82 14.83
C VAL A 15 19.56 13.28 13.67
N ILE A 16 18.96 12.10 13.84
CA ILE A 16 18.09 11.49 12.83
C ILE A 16 16.82 12.32 12.60
N PHE A 17 16.26 12.91 13.67
CA PHE A 17 15.10 13.80 13.57
C PHE A 17 15.33 14.98 12.62
N HIS A 18 16.51 15.61 12.67
CA HIS A 18 16.85 16.74 11.80
C HIS A 18 16.96 16.35 10.32
N LYS A 19 16.92 15.05 9.99
CA LYS A 19 16.92 14.55 8.61
C LYS A 19 15.51 14.45 8.01
N GLU A 20 14.46 14.72 8.77
CA GLU A 20 13.04 14.77 8.32
C GLU A 20 12.54 13.54 7.57
N ILE A 21 13.05 12.35 7.94
CA ILE A 21 12.67 11.09 7.30
C ILE A 21 11.25 10.71 7.73
N SER A 22 10.31 10.73 6.77
CA SER A 22 8.91 10.36 7.01
C SER A 22 8.64 8.87 6.81
N SER A 23 9.52 8.16 6.09
CA SER A 23 9.41 6.73 5.81
C SER A 23 9.81 5.88 7.02
N ALA A 24 8.87 5.11 7.57
CA ALA A 24 9.12 4.22 8.70
C ALA A 24 10.21 3.18 8.41
N GLU A 25 10.23 2.63 7.20
CA GLU A 25 11.20 1.64 6.74
C GLU A 25 12.61 2.24 6.72
N VAL A 26 12.80 3.35 6.00
CA VAL A 26 14.10 4.03 5.88
C VAL A 26 14.56 4.56 7.24
N LEU A 27 13.64 5.10 8.04
CA LEU A 27 13.94 5.57 9.39
C LEU A 27 14.43 4.43 10.29
N SER A 28 13.78 3.27 10.23
CA SER A 28 14.18 2.11 11.04
C SER A 28 15.55 1.57 10.64
N GLU A 29 15.86 1.55 9.34
CA GLU A 29 17.14 1.07 8.82
C GLU A 29 18.28 2.05 9.15
N ILE A 30 18.07 3.36 8.97
CA ILE A 30 19.06 4.37 9.35
C ILE A 30 19.28 4.35 10.87
N TYR A 31 18.21 4.25 11.66
CA TYR A 31 18.33 4.15 13.12
C TYR A 31 19.13 2.92 13.54
N ASP A 32 18.84 1.74 12.98
CA ASP A 32 19.55 0.51 13.27
C ASP A 32 21.04 0.60 12.84
N HIS A 33 21.32 1.20 11.69
CA HIS A 33 22.69 1.45 11.24
C HIS A 33 23.46 2.40 12.16
N TYR A 34 22.83 3.49 12.63
CA TYR A 34 23.45 4.39 13.60
C TYR A 34 23.76 3.66 14.92
N VAL A 35 22.80 2.93 15.45
CA VAL A 35 22.95 2.24 16.74
C VAL A 35 24.01 1.15 16.62
N SER A 36 23.94 0.28 15.62
CA SER A 36 24.93 -0.79 15.41
C SER A 36 26.34 -0.24 15.24
N HIS A 37 26.53 0.77 14.38
CA HIS A 37 27.83 1.42 14.17
C HIS A 37 28.38 2.01 15.47
N LEU A 38 27.59 2.79 16.21
CA LEU A 38 28.05 3.46 17.43
C LEU A 38 28.34 2.49 18.59
N GLN A 39 27.73 1.30 18.60
CA GLN A 39 27.99 0.25 19.59
C GLN A 39 29.33 -0.48 19.40
N GLU A 40 29.99 -0.29 18.25
CA GLU A 40 31.32 -0.87 17.96
C GLU A 40 32.47 -0.03 18.54
N PHE A 41 32.20 1.24 18.89
CA PHE A 41 33.22 2.17 19.35
C PHE A 41 33.13 2.43 20.87
N PRO A 42 34.26 2.78 21.52
CA PRO A 42 34.25 3.23 22.90
C PRO A 42 33.55 4.59 23.05
N GLU A 43 33.07 4.88 24.26
CA GLU A 43 32.34 6.11 24.61
C GLU A 43 33.06 7.39 24.18
N GLU A 44 34.38 7.41 24.38
CA GLU A 44 35.26 8.54 24.06
C GLU A 44 35.21 8.92 22.58
N LYS A 45 34.88 7.97 21.70
CA LYS A 45 34.79 8.17 20.25
C LYS A 45 33.36 8.39 19.77
N PHE A 46 32.36 8.32 20.65
CA PHE A 46 30.95 8.40 20.28
C PHE A 46 30.63 9.66 19.47
N SER A 47 30.98 10.84 20.00
CA SER A 47 30.64 12.13 19.35
C SER A 47 31.34 12.30 18.00
N LEU A 48 32.58 11.83 17.89
CA LEU A 48 33.33 11.87 16.63
C LEU A 48 32.68 10.96 15.58
N GLN A 49 32.32 9.74 15.97
CA GLN A 49 31.66 8.78 15.07
C GLN A 49 30.23 9.19 14.71
N LEU A 50 29.51 9.84 15.63
CA LEU A 50 28.18 10.38 15.35
C LEU A 50 28.24 11.50 14.30
N LEU A 51 29.25 12.36 14.38
CA LEU A 51 29.48 13.42 13.41
C LEU A 51 29.88 12.88 12.03
N GLU A 52 30.72 11.84 11.98
CA GLU A 52 31.03 11.12 10.73
C GLU A 52 29.77 10.53 10.08
N LEU A 53 28.91 9.89 10.87
CA LEU A 53 27.62 9.39 10.40
C LEU A 53 26.73 10.54 9.91
N GLU A 54 26.72 11.68 10.59
CA GLU A 54 25.93 12.83 10.18
C GLU A 54 26.36 13.42 8.83
N GLN A 55 27.67 13.45 8.56
CA GLN A 55 28.23 13.84 7.26
C GLN A 55 27.88 12.85 6.16
N LYS A 56 27.80 11.55 6.48
CA LYS A 56 27.41 10.50 5.54
C LYS A 56 25.89 10.53 5.24
N PHE A 57 25.07 10.63 6.27
CA PHE A 57 23.62 10.68 6.19
C PHE A 57 23.12 12.13 6.25
N THR A 58 23.46 12.89 5.21
CA THR A 58 22.95 14.26 5.03
C THR A 58 21.44 14.25 4.78
N PHE A 59 20.77 15.38 5.03
CA PHE A 59 19.35 15.56 4.70
C PHE A 59 19.06 15.18 3.23
N ALA A 60 19.84 15.72 2.29
CA ALA A 60 19.67 15.45 0.87
C ALA A 60 19.83 13.95 0.54
N TYR A 61 20.82 13.29 1.15
CA TYR A 61 21.02 11.85 0.96
C TYR A 61 19.83 11.03 1.49
N CYS A 62 19.33 11.34 2.68
CA CYS A 62 18.19 10.65 3.27
C CYS A 62 16.91 10.81 2.43
N HIS A 63 16.64 12.02 1.92
CA HIS A 63 15.50 12.24 1.04
C HIS A 63 15.65 11.56 -0.32
N ALA A 64 16.86 11.53 -0.90
CA ALA A 64 17.15 10.77 -2.11
C ALA A 64 16.95 9.26 -1.89
N LEU A 65 17.39 8.73 -0.74
CA LEU A 65 17.19 7.35 -0.34
C LEU A 65 15.69 7.03 -0.20
N GLN A 66 14.93 7.89 0.48
CA GLN A 66 13.48 7.75 0.61
C GLN A 66 12.78 7.77 -0.76
N ALA A 67 13.13 8.69 -1.65
CA ALA A 67 12.57 8.75 -2.99
C ALA A 67 12.89 7.49 -3.82
N LYS A 68 14.15 7.03 -3.77
CA LYS A 68 14.60 5.80 -4.44
C LYS A 68 13.87 4.57 -3.91
N PHE A 69 13.72 4.46 -2.58
CA PHE A 69 12.98 3.38 -1.93
C PHE A 69 11.51 3.38 -2.35
N ASN A 70 10.84 4.54 -2.30
CA ASN A 70 9.45 4.68 -2.72
C ASN A 70 9.24 4.26 -4.19
N LYS A 71 10.14 4.70 -5.08
CA LYS A 71 10.10 4.31 -6.50
C LYS A 71 10.30 2.81 -6.67
N SER A 72 11.32 2.24 -6.03
CA SER A 72 11.60 0.80 -6.08
C SER A 72 10.43 -0.03 -5.57
N MET A 73 9.78 0.38 -4.48
CA MET A 73 8.63 -0.31 -3.92
C MET A 73 7.41 -0.26 -4.86
N ARG A 74 7.15 0.89 -5.50
CA ARG A 74 6.09 1.01 -6.52
C ARG A 74 6.30 0.04 -7.69
N GLU A 75 7.52 -0.01 -8.21
CA GLU A 75 7.88 -0.91 -9.31
C GLU A 75 7.79 -2.38 -8.90
N ASP A 76 8.27 -2.73 -7.71
CA ASP A 76 8.25 -4.09 -7.18
C ASP A 76 6.83 -4.60 -6.92
N ILE A 77 5.94 -3.78 -6.35
CA ILE A 77 4.51 -4.14 -6.19
C ILE A 77 3.85 -4.30 -7.56
N SER A 78 4.16 -3.47 -8.57
CA SER A 78 3.66 -3.65 -9.94
C SER A 78 4.12 -4.95 -10.57
N LYS A 79 5.43 -5.23 -10.52
CA LYS A 79 6.01 -6.46 -11.05
C LYS A 79 5.41 -7.68 -10.36
N THR A 80 5.27 -7.63 -9.02
CA THR A 80 4.67 -8.72 -8.25
C THR A 80 3.20 -8.94 -8.63
N GLN A 81 2.41 -7.87 -8.76
CA GLN A 81 1.01 -7.98 -9.16
C GLN A 81 0.86 -8.58 -10.56
N TRP A 82 1.69 -8.16 -11.51
CA TRP A 82 1.71 -8.72 -12.85
C TRP A 82 2.10 -10.21 -12.85
N LEU A 83 3.11 -10.59 -12.07
CA LEU A 83 3.52 -11.99 -11.91
C LEU A 83 2.41 -12.84 -11.29
N VAL A 84 1.70 -12.30 -10.28
CA VAL A 84 0.52 -12.96 -9.69
C VAL A 84 -0.54 -13.17 -10.75
N LEU A 85 -0.95 -12.12 -11.48
CA LEU A 85 -1.93 -12.24 -12.56
C LEU A 85 -1.49 -13.30 -13.57
N ARG A 86 -0.27 -13.20 -14.11
CA ARG A 86 0.26 -14.17 -15.08
C ARG A 86 0.25 -15.61 -14.56
N LYS A 87 0.58 -15.84 -13.29
CA LYS A 87 0.59 -17.18 -12.67
C LYS A 87 -0.83 -17.70 -12.40
N TYR A 88 -1.78 -16.84 -12.07
CA TYR A 88 -3.17 -17.22 -11.85
C TYR A 88 -3.90 -17.49 -13.17
N PHE A 89 -3.53 -16.84 -14.26
CA PHE A 89 -4.14 -16.96 -15.58
C PHE A 89 -3.45 -18.00 -16.50
N CYS A 90 -3.23 -19.22 -16.00
CA CYS A 90 -2.88 -20.37 -16.85
C CYS A 90 -4.13 -20.89 -17.61
N THR A 91 -3.95 -21.57 -18.75
CA THR A 91 -5.03 -22.06 -19.63
C THR A 91 -6.15 -22.81 -18.90
N SER A 92 -5.82 -23.68 -17.94
CA SER A 92 -6.83 -24.39 -17.13
C SER A 92 -7.68 -23.44 -16.26
N ARG A 93 -7.08 -22.37 -15.71
CA ARG A 93 -7.77 -21.40 -14.85
C ARG A 93 -8.58 -20.37 -15.63
N TRP A 94 -8.20 -20.09 -16.88
CA TRP A 94 -9.02 -19.29 -17.80
C TRP A 94 -10.39 -19.90 -18.05
N ILE A 95 -10.48 -21.23 -18.13
CA ILE A 95 -11.77 -21.92 -18.32
C ILE A 95 -12.68 -21.69 -17.11
N TYR A 96 -12.15 -21.80 -15.89
CA TYR A 96 -12.92 -21.50 -14.67
C TYR A 96 -13.32 -20.03 -14.58
N ALA A 97 -12.41 -19.10 -14.91
CA ALA A 97 -12.71 -17.67 -14.92
C ALA A 97 -13.79 -17.33 -15.96
N ALA A 98 -13.72 -17.92 -17.17
CA ALA A 98 -14.72 -17.76 -18.21
C ALA A 98 -16.08 -18.35 -17.79
N GLY A 99 -16.09 -19.50 -17.13
CA GLY A 99 -17.30 -20.10 -16.56
C GLY A 99 -17.95 -19.23 -15.49
N ILE A 100 -17.17 -18.67 -14.56
CA ILE A 100 -17.65 -17.72 -13.55
C ILE A 100 -18.19 -16.46 -14.23
N LEU A 101 -17.50 -15.94 -15.23
CA LEU A 101 -17.92 -14.73 -15.96
C LEU A 101 -19.23 -14.97 -16.73
N ALA A 102 -19.37 -16.12 -17.40
CA ALA A 102 -20.61 -16.51 -18.06
C ALA A 102 -21.77 -16.63 -17.07
N LEU A 103 -21.53 -17.21 -15.89
CA LEU A 103 -22.53 -17.32 -14.83
C LEU A 103 -22.92 -15.95 -14.26
N LEU A 104 -21.94 -15.07 -13.99
CA LEU A 104 -22.20 -13.69 -13.57
C LEU A 104 -22.98 -12.92 -14.62
N PHE A 105 -22.64 -13.08 -15.89
CA PHE A 105 -23.35 -12.44 -17.00
C PHE A 105 -24.78 -12.96 -17.14
N TYR A 106 -24.98 -14.27 -16.97
CA TYR A 106 -26.31 -14.88 -16.95
C TYR A 106 -27.17 -14.33 -15.79
N ILE A 107 -26.62 -14.28 -14.57
CA ILE A 107 -27.31 -13.72 -13.40
C ILE A 107 -27.64 -12.23 -13.64
N ALA A 108 -26.66 -11.46 -14.13
CA ALA A 108 -26.85 -10.04 -14.40
C ALA A 108 -27.94 -9.80 -15.45
N ASN A 109 -28.01 -10.59 -16.52
CA ASN A 109 -29.06 -10.42 -17.53
C ASN A 109 -30.46 -10.86 -17.06
N GLN A 110 -30.56 -11.68 -16.02
CA GLN A 110 -31.83 -11.99 -15.35
C GLN A 110 -32.28 -10.88 -14.39
N THR A 111 -31.39 -9.93 -14.12
CA THR A 111 -31.61 -8.86 -13.15
C THR A 111 -32.44 -7.75 -13.81
N GLN A 112 -33.70 -7.59 -13.40
CA GLN A 112 -34.63 -6.63 -14.02
C GLN A 112 -34.65 -5.27 -13.30
N SER A 113 -34.11 -5.18 -12.09
CA SER A 113 -34.15 -3.97 -11.29
C SER A 113 -32.83 -3.20 -11.33
N GLU A 114 -32.88 -1.90 -11.58
CA GLU A 114 -31.71 -1.00 -11.47
C GLU A 114 -31.01 -1.11 -10.10
N LYS A 115 -31.80 -1.38 -9.04
CA LYS A 115 -31.26 -1.55 -7.68
C LYS A 115 -30.36 -2.77 -7.57
N GLU A 116 -30.74 -3.87 -8.19
CA GLU A 116 -29.98 -5.13 -8.16
C GLU A 116 -28.69 -5.00 -8.98
N VAL A 117 -28.74 -4.32 -10.13
CA VAL A 117 -27.54 -3.97 -10.92
C VAL A 117 -26.58 -3.09 -10.10
N GLY A 118 -27.12 -2.11 -9.38
CA GLY A 118 -26.34 -1.27 -8.46
C GLY A 118 -25.65 -2.09 -7.36
N ILE A 119 -26.35 -3.05 -6.76
CA ILE A 119 -25.77 -3.96 -5.74
C ILE A 119 -24.63 -4.79 -6.35
N LEU A 120 -24.81 -5.30 -7.57
CA LEU A 120 -23.81 -6.12 -8.26
C LEU A 120 -22.49 -5.36 -8.47
N ILE A 121 -22.55 -4.09 -8.85
CA ILE A 121 -21.37 -3.21 -9.01
C ILE A 121 -20.79 -2.80 -7.66
N LEU A 122 -21.64 -2.48 -6.67
CA LEU A 122 -21.20 -2.03 -5.35
C LEU A 122 -20.52 -3.14 -4.55
N SER A 123 -20.90 -4.40 -4.76
CA SER A 123 -20.37 -5.52 -3.99
C SER A 123 -18.83 -5.64 -3.98
N PRO A 124 -18.09 -5.62 -5.12
CA PRO A 124 -16.63 -5.63 -5.09
C PRO A 124 -16.03 -4.36 -4.49
N LEU A 125 -16.71 -3.21 -4.60
CA LEU A 125 -16.25 -1.93 -4.04
C LEU A 125 -16.36 -1.91 -2.51
N ILE A 126 -17.44 -2.46 -1.95
CA ILE A 126 -17.61 -2.65 -0.52
C ILE A 126 -16.50 -3.56 0.01
N LEU A 127 -16.22 -4.66 -0.70
CA LEU A 127 -15.16 -5.59 -0.31
C LEU A 127 -13.77 -4.91 -0.35
N LEU A 128 -13.47 -4.14 -1.39
CA LEU A 128 -12.25 -3.32 -1.45
C LEU A 128 -12.14 -2.35 -0.27
N THR A 129 -13.25 -1.73 0.15
CA THR A 129 -13.30 -0.82 1.30
C THR A 129 -13.01 -1.54 2.62
N ILE A 130 -13.58 -2.73 2.81
CA ILE A 130 -13.30 -3.58 3.99
C ILE A 130 -11.81 -3.97 4.01
N VAL A 131 -11.27 -4.38 2.86
CA VAL A 131 -9.85 -4.75 2.72
C VAL A 131 -8.94 -3.56 3.00
N TRP A 132 -9.30 -2.36 2.51
CA TRP A 132 -8.59 -1.12 2.81
C TRP A 132 -8.53 -0.86 4.32
N PHE A 133 -9.65 -0.99 5.03
CA PHE A 133 -9.69 -0.79 6.47
C PHE A 133 -8.84 -1.81 7.22
N ALA A 134 -8.98 -3.10 6.88
CA ALA A 134 -8.18 -4.17 7.47
C ALA A 134 -6.67 -3.99 7.21
N PHE A 135 -6.32 -3.54 6.01
CA PHE A 135 -4.95 -3.21 5.63
C PHE A 135 -4.37 -2.08 6.50
N ASN A 136 -5.06 -0.94 6.56
CA ASN A 136 -4.60 0.21 7.35
C ASN A 136 -4.48 -0.11 8.84
N TRP A 137 -5.41 -0.91 9.38
CA TRP A 137 -5.33 -1.38 10.76
C TRP A 137 -4.05 -2.18 11.03
N ARG A 138 -3.70 -3.10 10.12
CA ARG A 138 -2.49 -3.91 10.23
C ARG A 138 -1.22 -3.07 10.13
N VAL A 139 -1.17 -2.16 9.17
CA VAL A 139 -0.06 -1.21 8.98
C VAL A 139 0.12 -0.34 10.22
N ALA A 140 -0.97 0.22 10.77
CA ALA A 140 -0.92 1.01 11.99
C ALA A 140 -0.33 0.23 13.17
N LYS A 141 -0.69 -1.05 13.33
CA LYS A 141 -0.12 -1.93 14.37
C LYS A 141 1.38 -2.15 14.18
N LYS A 142 1.85 -2.34 12.94
CA LYS A 142 3.28 -2.53 12.61
C LYS A 142 4.13 -1.27 12.77
N ILE A 143 3.59 -0.10 12.45
CA ILE A 143 4.31 1.19 12.57
C ILE A 143 4.36 1.68 14.03
N LYS A 144 3.40 1.28 14.87
CA LYS A 144 3.30 1.67 16.28
C LYS A 144 4.63 1.61 17.08
N PRO A 145 5.45 0.54 17.03
CA PRO A 145 6.74 0.51 17.72
C PRO A 145 7.70 1.60 17.25
N ILE A 146 7.83 1.82 15.94
CA ILE A 146 8.70 2.87 15.37
C ILE A 146 8.21 4.24 15.84
N LYS A 147 6.90 4.50 15.75
CA LYS A 147 6.30 5.74 16.27
C LYS A 147 6.53 5.96 17.77
N ARG A 148 6.65 4.89 18.55
CA ARG A 148 6.97 4.97 19.99
C ARG A 148 8.42 5.34 20.23
N THR A 149 9.36 4.80 19.46
CA THR A 149 10.79 5.15 19.54
C THR A 149 11.01 6.65 19.27
N PHE A 150 10.25 7.21 18.33
CA PHE A 150 10.33 8.62 17.96
C PHE A 150 9.21 9.48 18.58
N LYS A 151 8.62 9.06 19.71
CA LYS A 151 7.49 9.77 20.33
C LYS A 151 7.93 11.17 20.81
N GLY A 152 7.12 12.19 20.49
CA GLY A 152 7.40 13.59 20.85
C GLY A 152 8.12 14.38 19.77
N MET A 153 8.49 13.71 18.67
CA MET A 153 9.00 14.34 17.46
C MET A 153 7.84 14.67 16.52
N ALA A 154 7.76 15.92 16.05
CA ALA A 154 6.60 16.44 15.28
C ALA A 154 6.49 15.89 13.84
N ILE A 155 7.37 14.98 13.42
CA ILE A 155 7.40 14.46 12.05
C ILE A 155 6.36 13.35 11.89
N PRO A 156 5.51 13.42 10.86
CA PRO A 156 4.56 12.37 10.60
C PRO A 156 5.25 11.16 9.96
N ILE A 157 5.30 10.05 10.70
CA ILE A 157 5.88 8.77 10.24
C ILE A 157 4.81 7.93 9.55
N TYR A 158 5.06 7.54 8.31
CA TYR A 158 4.18 6.69 7.50
C TYR A 158 4.96 5.51 6.92
N SER A 159 4.27 4.45 6.52
CA SER A 159 4.90 3.35 5.78
C SER A 159 4.96 3.70 4.30
N SER A 160 6.19 3.76 3.79
CA SER A 160 6.47 3.94 2.36
C SER A 160 6.00 2.77 1.53
N THR A 161 5.98 1.56 2.10
CA THR A 161 5.47 0.37 1.43
C THR A 161 3.94 0.34 1.39
N ALA A 162 3.28 0.88 2.42
CA ALA A 162 1.82 0.89 2.52
C ALA A 162 1.15 1.88 1.57
N THR A 163 1.79 3.02 1.31
CA THR A 163 1.26 4.08 0.45
C THR A 163 0.87 3.58 -0.96
N PRO A 164 1.77 2.97 -1.76
CA PRO A 164 1.43 2.48 -3.09
C PRO A 164 0.41 1.34 -3.09
N PHE A 165 0.31 0.59 -1.99
CA PHE A 165 -0.70 -0.46 -1.85
C PHE A 165 -2.09 0.14 -1.56
N SER A 166 -2.16 1.12 -0.67
CA SER A 166 -3.39 1.87 -0.35
C SER A 166 -3.94 2.60 -1.58
N GLU A 167 -3.06 3.25 -2.37
CA GLU A 167 -3.41 3.89 -3.64
C GLU A 167 -4.11 2.91 -4.59
N ARG A 168 -3.60 1.67 -4.69
CA ARG A 168 -4.16 0.62 -5.54
C ARG A 168 -5.51 0.08 -5.05
N ILE A 169 -5.76 0.08 -3.74
CA ILE A 169 -7.08 -0.29 -3.23
C ILE A 169 -8.10 0.83 -3.44
N TYR A 170 -7.70 2.07 -3.16
CA TYR A 170 -8.60 3.21 -3.15
C TYR A 170 -8.96 3.71 -4.55
N LEU A 171 -8.02 3.69 -5.50
CA LEU A 171 -8.23 4.26 -6.84
C LEU A 171 -9.40 3.58 -7.60
N PRO A 172 -9.56 2.25 -7.63
CA PRO A 172 -10.74 1.61 -8.21
C PRO A 172 -12.06 2.02 -7.55
N VAL A 173 -12.05 2.27 -6.24
CA VAL A 173 -13.24 2.72 -5.50
C VAL A 173 -13.62 4.14 -5.94
N LEU A 174 -12.65 5.05 -6.02
CA LEU A 174 -12.88 6.41 -6.49
C LEU A 174 -13.33 6.43 -7.96
N LEU A 175 -12.68 5.66 -8.84
CA LEU A 175 -13.10 5.53 -10.24
C LEU A 175 -14.51 4.95 -10.36
N GLY A 176 -14.85 3.94 -9.57
CA GLY A 176 -16.19 3.36 -9.54
C GLY A 176 -17.24 4.40 -9.16
N GLN A 177 -16.97 5.22 -8.14
CA GLN A 177 -17.87 6.31 -7.76
C GLN A 177 -18.03 7.34 -8.88
N VAL A 178 -16.92 7.76 -9.49
CA VAL A 178 -16.97 8.69 -10.64
C VAL A 178 -17.79 8.07 -11.77
N LEU A 179 -17.56 6.83 -12.17
CA LEU A 179 -18.29 6.18 -13.25
C LEU A 179 -19.78 5.98 -12.96
N ILE A 180 -20.17 5.78 -11.71
CA ILE A 180 -21.59 5.61 -11.34
C ILE A 180 -22.31 6.95 -11.23
N TYR A 181 -21.68 7.95 -10.61
CA TYR A 181 -22.34 9.22 -10.31
C TYR A 181 -22.18 10.27 -11.41
N PHE A 182 -21.07 10.25 -12.17
CA PHE A 182 -20.81 11.24 -13.23
C PHE A 182 -21.86 11.19 -14.36
N PRO A 183 -22.30 10.03 -14.87
CA PRO A 183 -23.35 9.99 -15.89
C PRO A 183 -24.68 10.55 -15.41
N ARG A 184 -24.97 10.49 -14.09
CA ARG A 184 -26.21 11.07 -13.53
C ARG A 184 -26.22 12.60 -13.55
N LEU A 185 -25.05 13.24 -13.70
CA LEU A 185 -24.94 14.70 -13.80
C LEU A 185 -25.22 15.21 -15.22
N PHE A 186 -25.21 14.32 -16.22
CA PHE A 186 -25.39 14.68 -17.62
C PHE A 186 -26.53 13.85 -18.20
N ASP A 187 -27.65 14.50 -18.49
CA ASP A 187 -28.78 13.85 -19.17
C ASP A 187 -28.45 13.67 -20.65
N PHE A 188 -27.85 12.52 -21.00
CA PHE A 188 -27.44 12.21 -22.36
C PHE A 188 -28.60 11.75 -23.26
N GLY A 189 -29.82 11.59 -22.75
CA GLY A 189 -30.99 11.15 -23.53
C GLY A 189 -30.87 9.76 -24.17
N ILE A 190 -29.87 8.95 -23.78
CA ILE A 190 -29.64 7.59 -24.26
C ILE A 190 -30.13 6.61 -23.20
N ASP A 191 -30.99 5.65 -23.59
CA ASP A 191 -31.42 4.57 -22.71
C ASP A 191 -30.33 3.49 -22.61
N PHE A 192 -29.62 3.48 -21.48
CA PHE A 192 -28.56 2.50 -21.19
C PHE A 192 -29.09 1.21 -20.52
N ASN A 193 -30.37 1.15 -20.15
CA ASN A 193 -30.95 0.03 -19.43
C ASN A 193 -30.71 -1.35 -20.07
N PRO A 194 -30.78 -1.55 -21.40
CA PRO A 194 -30.58 -2.88 -21.97
C PRO A 194 -29.12 -3.37 -21.91
N ILE A 195 -28.15 -2.47 -21.77
CA ILE A 195 -26.71 -2.81 -21.80
C ILE A 195 -26.10 -2.79 -20.38
N LEU A 196 -26.73 -2.07 -19.46
CA LEU A 196 -26.24 -1.82 -18.11
C LEU A 196 -25.93 -3.11 -17.31
N PRO A 197 -26.76 -4.16 -17.31
CA PRO A 197 -26.46 -5.37 -16.54
C PRO A 197 -25.24 -6.13 -17.08
N GLY A 198 -25.07 -6.18 -18.40
CA GLY A 198 -23.90 -6.80 -19.02
C GLY A 198 -22.60 -6.06 -18.68
N VAL A 199 -22.63 -4.72 -18.74
CA VAL A 199 -21.50 -3.87 -18.34
C VAL A 199 -21.18 -4.04 -16.85
N ALA A 200 -22.21 -4.07 -16.00
CA ALA A 200 -22.07 -4.32 -14.57
C ALA A 200 -21.37 -5.65 -14.28
N ALA A 201 -21.78 -6.73 -14.95
CA ALA A 201 -21.17 -8.05 -14.81
C ALA A 201 -19.67 -8.03 -15.16
N VAL A 202 -19.29 -7.38 -16.27
CA VAL A 202 -17.89 -7.26 -16.70
C VAL A 202 -17.09 -6.45 -15.69
N ILE A 203 -17.58 -5.29 -15.25
CA ILE A 203 -16.91 -4.45 -14.25
C ILE A 203 -16.71 -5.24 -12.95
N THR A 204 -17.76 -5.92 -12.47
CA THR A 204 -17.68 -6.71 -11.24
C THR A 204 -16.69 -7.86 -11.36
N ALA A 205 -16.66 -8.56 -12.50
CA ALA A 205 -15.67 -9.61 -12.74
C ALA A 205 -14.23 -9.05 -12.72
N VAL A 206 -13.99 -7.94 -13.43
CA VAL A 206 -12.67 -7.29 -13.49
C VAL A 206 -12.23 -6.80 -12.09
N LEU A 207 -13.11 -6.13 -11.36
CA LEU A 207 -12.81 -5.65 -10.01
C LEU A 207 -12.56 -6.80 -9.03
N THR A 208 -13.30 -7.89 -9.14
CA THR A 208 -13.10 -9.09 -8.30
C THR A 208 -11.73 -9.73 -8.59
N LEU A 209 -11.36 -9.88 -9.86
CA LEU A 209 -10.06 -10.40 -10.26
C LEU A 209 -8.92 -9.48 -9.79
N TYR A 210 -9.12 -8.17 -9.92
CA TYR A 210 -8.18 -7.16 -9.43
C TYR A 210 -7.98 -7.28 -7.91
N LEU A 211 -9.07 -7.32 -7.15
CA LEU A 211 -9.07 -7.50 -5.70
C LEU A 211 -8.33 -8.78 -5.29
N LEU A 212 -8.63 -9.92 -5.91
CA LEU A 212 -7.96 -11.19 -5.63
C LEU A 212 -6.45 -11.10 -5.89
N SER A 213 -6.06 -10.47 -7.00
CA SER A 213 -4.63 -10.26 -7.33
C SER A 213 -3.94 -9.42 -6.25
N LEU A 214 -4.63 -8.39 -5.75
CA LEU A 214 -4.10 -7.46 -4.77
C LEU A 214 -3.98 -8.13 -3.39
N LEU A 215 -4.94 -8.97 -3.00
CA LEU A 215 -4.88 -9.77 -1.77
C LEU A 215 -3.70 -10.75 -1.79
N GLU A 216 -3.41 -11.38 -2.92
CA GLU A 216 -2.24 -12.26 -3.04
C GLU A 216 -0.92 -11.46 -2.96
N VAL A 217 -0.84 -10.29 -3.60
CA VAL A 217 0.31 -9.39 -3.45
C VAL A 217 0.49 -8.99 -1.98
N TRP A 218 -0.58 -8.65 -1.27
CA TRP A 218 -0.52 -8.36 0.16
C TRP A 218 0.01 -9.55 0.97
N LYS A 219 -0.48 -10.75 0.69
CA LYS A 219 -0.05 -11.97 1.37
C LYS A 219 1.44 -12.24 1.15
N ILE A 220 1.95 -12.01 -0.07
CA ILE A 220 3.38 -12.15 -0.39
C ILE A 220 4.18 -11.07 0.35
N LYS A 221 3.80 -9.80 0.24
CA LYS A 221 4.59 -8.68 0.76
C LYS A 221 4.48 -8.47 2.27
N SER A 222 3.39 -8.87 2.90
CA SER A 222 3.23 -8.82 4.37
C SER A 222 4.23 -9.70 5.14
N LYS A 223 4.88 -10.66 4.45
CA LYS A 223 5.96 -11.50 4.99
C LYS A 223 7.32 -10.83 4.93
N THR A 224 7.56 -9.96 3.94
CA THR A 224 8.89 -9.40 3.67
C THR A 224 9.01 -7.92 4.02
N ALA A 225 7.89 -7.20 4.15
CA ALA A 225 7.86 -5.76 4.39
C ALA A 225 6.97 -5.40 5.59
N LEU A 226 7.07 -4.14 6.02
CA LEU A 226 6.25 -3.54 7.08
C LEU A 226 4.80 -3.23 6.60
N LEU A 227 4.14 -4.24 5.99
CA LEU A 227 2.75 -4.24 5.49
C LEU A 227 1.77 -5.04 6.34
#